data_AF-A0A6P1YPB6-F1
#
_entry.id   AF-A0A6P1YPB6-F1
#
_cell.length_a   1.000
_cell.length_b   1.000
_cell.length_c   1.000
_cell.angle_alpha   90.00
_cell.angle_beta   90.00
_cell.angle_gamma   90.00
#
_symmetry.space_group_name_H-M   'P 1'
#
loop_
_entity.id
_entity.type
_entity.pdbx_description
1 polymer ?
#
loop_
_entity_poly.entity_id
_entity_poly.type
_entity_poly.pdbx_seq_one_letter_code
_entity_poly.pdbx_strand_id
1 'polypeptide(L)'
;MQAPVAPVRQIDPITALHRHVVALLAPYFDARKWGEVEAITLPLTYDSFRSIAKTTPRLYLGFNAFMAKGTSARMLDGDLSMRLVIVTKAGSAKQPGYFGDRFAPGLYPSLFAAATVLHGRTIADLGSLQVTGVNQGAAEGMADISALVGHVDFKMRASCGDFLGEAAAAPDFVRLISSFEVNAPSDADPGFDMGGDITLPGDPA
;
A
#
# COMPACT_ATOMS: atom_id res chain seq x y z
N MET A 1 -34.14 3.48 -12.81
CA MET A 1 -33.33 4.15 -11.77
C MET A 1 -33.15 3.17 -10.63
N GLN A 2 -31.93 2.71 -10.38
CA GLN A 2 -31.63 1.78 -9.28
C GLN A 2 -31.48 2.60 -8.00
N ALA A 3 -32.17 2.22 -6.92
CA ALA A 3 -32.05 2.90 -5.64
C ALA A 3 -30.58 2.82 -5.15
N PRO A 4 -30.03 3.88 -4.53
CA PRO A 4 -28.70 3.81 -3.95
C PRO A 4 -28.68 2.73 -2.88
N VAL A 5 -27.89 1.69 -3.10
CA VAL A 5 -27.61 0.65 -2.09
C VAL A 5 -26.92 1.35 -0.94
N ALA A 6 -27.50 1.25 0.27
CA ALA A 6 -26.87 1.79 1.46
C ALA A 6 -25.49 1.14 1.64
N PRO A 7 -24.40 1.91 1.86
CA PRO A 7 -23.08 1.33 2.04
C PRO A 7 -23.09 0.43 3.27
N VAL A 8 -22.68 -0.83 3.08
CA VAL A 8 -22.48 -1.76 4.18
C VAL A 8 -21.24 -1.30 4.94
N ARG A 9 -21.35 -1.28 6.26
CA ARG A 9 -20.41 -0.58 7.14
C ARG A 9 -19.28 -1.53 7.50
N GLN A 10 -18.13 -1.33 6.89
CA GLN A 10 -16.94 -2.16 7.10
C GLN A 10 -16.05 -1.54 8.19
N ILE A 11 -15.61 -2.35 9.17
CA ILE A 11 -14.63 -1.91 10.18
C ILE A 11 -13.26 -1.67 9.53
N ASP A 12 -12.88 -2.52 8.58
CA ASP A 12 -11.61 -2.42 7.84
C ASP A 12 -11.87 -2.41 6.32
N PRO A 13 -12.18 -1.23 5.74
CA PRO A 13 -12.39 -1.10 4.30
C PRO A 13 -11.10 -1.29 3.50
N ILE A 14 -9.92 -1.12 4.11
CA ILE A 14 -8.63 -1.20 3.41
C ILE A 14 -8.33 -2.66 3.06
N THR A 15 -8.38 -3.56 4.05
CA THR A 15 -8.12 -5.00 3.82
C THR A 15 -9.19 -5.62 2.92
N ALA A 16 -10.46 -5.22 3.10
CA ALA A 16 -11.55 -5.69 2.24
C ALA A 16 -11.31 -5.29 0.79
N LEU A 17 -11.03 -4.01 0.54
CA LEU A 17 -10.73 -3.49 -0.79
C LEU A 17 -9.52 -4.19 -1.41
N HIS A 18 -8.43 -4.37 -0.64
CA HIS A 18 -7.25 -5.08 -1.10
C HIS A 18 -7.59 -6.47 -1.64
N ARG A 19 -8.29 -7.30 -0.85
CA ARG A 19 -8.68 -8.66 -1.25
C ARG A 19 -9.53 -8.68 -2.52
N HIS A 20 -10.49 -7.75 -2.62
CA HIS A 20 -11.34 -7.65 -3.81
C HIS A 20 -10.56 -7.22 -5.06
N VAL A 21 -9.64 -6.26 -4.94
CA VAL A 21 -8.79 -5.83 -6.05
C VAL A 21 -7.91 -6.98 -6.53
N VAL A 22 -7.30 -7.75 -5.62
CA VAL A 22 -6.51 -8.94 -5.97
C VAL A 22 -7.38 -9.95 -6.74
N ALA A 23 -8.58 -10.24 -6.24
CA ALA A 23 -9.51 -11.16 -6.89
C ALA A 23 -9.96 -10.68 -8.29
N LEU A 24 -10.16 -9.37 -8.47
CA LEU A 24 -10.52 -8.78 -9.76
C LEU A 24 -9.39 -8.86 -10.79
N LEU A 25 -8.14 -8.72 -10.35
CA LEU A 25 -6.96 -8.76 -11.23
C LEU A 25 -6.54 -10.19 -11.59
N ALA A 26 -6.78 -11.17 -10.72
CA ALA A 26 -6.31 -12.55 -10.89
C ALA A 26 -6.61 -13.20 -12.26
N PRO A 27 -7.78 -13.01 -12.89
CA PRO A 27 -8.06 -13.59 -14.21
C PRO A 27 -7.22 -13.00 -15.36
N TYR A 28 -6.66 -11.81 -15.18
CA TYR A 28 -5.96 -11.05 -16.23
C TYR A 28 -4.45 -11.09 -16.06
N PHE A 29 -3.97 -11.38 -14.85
CA PHE A 29 -2.55 -11.42 -14.50
C PHE A 29 -2.20 -12.83 -14.00
N ASP A 30 -1.77 -13.69 -14.92
CA ASP A 30 -1.41 -15.08 -14.62
C ASP A 30 -0.36 -15.16 -13.50
N ALA A 31 -0.74 -15.75 -12.36
CA ALA A 31 0.11 -15.93 -11.19
C ALA A 31 1.39 -16.73 -11.50
N ARG A 32 1.43 -17.57 -12.53
CA ARG A 32 2.68 -18.25 -12.92
C ARG A 32 3.71 -17.29 -13.50
N LYS A 33 3.25 -16.19 -14.10
CA LYS A 33 4.08 -15.20 -14.78
C LYS A 33 4.31 -13.96 -13.93
N TRP A 34 3.27 -13.49 -13.26
CA TRP A 34 3.27 -12.27 -12.45
C TRP A 34 3.40 -12.53 -10.95
N GLY A 35 3.31 -13.79 -10.51
CA GLY A 35 3.13 -14.18 -9.11
C GLY A 35 1.88 -13.57 -8.47
N GLU A 36 1.78 -13.68 -7.15
CA GLU A 36 0.69 -13.10 -6.37
C GLU A 36 0.84 -11.58 -6.20
N VAL A 37 -0.27 -10.84 -6.12
CA VAL A 37 -0.24 -9.40 -5.83
C VAL A 37 0.18 -9.19 -4.38
N GLU A 38 1.30 -8.49 -4.17
CA GLU A 38 1.88 -8.29 -2.84
C GLU A 38 1.49 -6.92 -2.26
N ALA A 39 1.23 -6.86 -0.95
CA ALA A 39 0.97 -5.60 -0.27
C ALA A 39 2.27 -4.82 -0.06
N ILE A 40 2.24 -3.50 -0.31
CA ILE A 40 3.39 -2.62 -0.08
C ILE A 40 3.02 -1.37 0.70
N THR A 41 4.01 -0.77 1.36
CA THR A 41 3.87 0.54 2.01
C THR A 41 4.14 1.66 1.00
N LEU A 42 3.37 2.75 1.09
CA LEU A 42 3.54 3.96 0.28
C LEU A 42 3.70 5.18 1.20
N PRO A 43 4.55 6.17 0.81
CA PRO A 43 5.45 6.16 -0.33
C PRO A 43 6.58 5.11 -0.19
N LEU A 44 7.08 4.61 -1.32
CA LEU A 44 8.18 3.63 -1.32
C LEU A 44 9.48 4.30 -0.89
N THR A 45 10.21 3.65 0.02
CA THR A 45 11.62 3.99 0.27
C THR A 45 12.48 3.57 -0.92
N TYR A 46 13.69 4.12 -1.00
CA TYR A 46 14.66 3.72 -2.03
C TYR A 46 14.96 2.22 -2.00
N ASP A 47 15.15 1.64 -0.82
CA ASP A 47 15.48 0.22 -0.67
C ASP A 47 14.29 -0.68 -1.00
N SER A 48 13.08 -0.31 -0.58
CA SER A 48 11.86 -1.00 -0.97
C SER A 48 11.69 -0.97 -2.49
N PHE A 49 11.90 0.19 -3.12
CA PHE A 49 11.87 0.32 -4.58
C PHE A 49 12.92 -0.60 -5.24
N ARG A 50 14.16 -0.58 -4.76
CA ARG A 50 15.25 -1.43 -5.30
C ARG A 50 14.94 -2.92 -5.16
N SER A 51 14.28 -3.32 -4.07
CA SER A 51 13.85 -4.69 -3.86
C SER A 51 12.78 -5.09 -4.87
N ILE A 52 11.70 -4.31 -5.01
CA ILE A 52 10.60 -4.66 -5.91
C ILE A 52 10.99 -4.61 -7.38
N ALA A 53 11.94 -3.75 -7.76
CA ALA A 53 12.39 -3.59 -9.13
C ALA A 53 13.25 -4.77 -9.64
N LYS A 54 13.78 -5.61 -8.74
CA LYS A 54 14.54 -6.81 -9.11
C LYS A 54 13.64 -7.95 -9.61
N THR A 55 12.37 -7.95 -9.22
CA THR A 55 11.42 -9.02 -9.53
C THR A 55 10.47 -8.53 -10.61
N THR A 56 10.62 -9.02 -11.84
CA THR A 56 9.77 -8.64 -12.97
C THR A 56 9.28 -9.86 -13.75
N PRO A 57 8.03 -9.84 -14.26
CA PRO A 57 7.00 -8.83 -14.02
C PRO A 57 6.31 -9.03 -12.66
N ARG A 58 5.95 -7.95 -11.96
CA ARG A 58 5.26 -8.00 -10.66
C ARG A 58 4.20 -6.92 -10.47
N LEU A 59 3.24 -7.23 -9.60
CA LEU A 59 2.18 -6.35 -9.15
C LEU A 59 2.26 -6.16 -7.64
N TYR A 60 2.15 -4.90 -7.20
CA TYR A 60 2.11 -4.55 -5.79
C TYR A 60 0.94 -3.62 -5.53
N LEU A 61 0.26 -3.78 -4.40
CA LEU A 61 -0.88 -2.97 -4.03
C LEU A 61 -0.62 -2.27 -2.70
N GLY A 62 -0.73 -0.95 -2.69
CA GLY A 62 -0.52 -0.13 -1.50
C GLY A 62 -1.71 0.74 -1.18
N PHE A 63 -1.99 0.88 0.11
CA PHE A 63 -2.83 1.96 0.63
C PHE A 63 -2.09 3.28 0.45
N ASN A 64 -2.77 4.28 -0.12
CA ASN A 64 -2.19 5.60 -0.32
C ASN A 64 -2.72 6.58 0.73
N ALA A 65 -4.03 6.71 0.84
CA ALA A 65 -4.64 7.65 1.78
C ALA A 65 -6.13 7.36 2.01
N PHE A 66 -6.65 7.82 3.14
CA PHE A 66 -8.09 7.96 3.39
C PHE A 66 -8.40 9.42 3.67
N MET A 67 -9.15 10.06 2.77
CA MET A 67 -9.49 11.48 2.86
C MET A 67 -10.91 11.60 3.41
N ALA A 68 -11.01 11.82 4.73
CA ALA A 68 -12.29 11.99 5.40
C ALA A 68 -13.08 13.19 4.84
N LYS A 69 -14.38 12.99 4.64
CA LYS A 69 -15.35 13.97 4.16
C LYS A 69 -16.51 14.01 5.16
N GLY A 70 -16.60 15.11 5.91
CA GLY A 70 -17.68 15.35 6.86
C GLY A 70 -17.26 15.30 8.32
N THR A 71 -18.22 15.53 9.21
CA THR A 71 -18.03 15.77 10.64
C THR A 71 -18.84 14.81 11.52
N SER A 72 -19.08 13.58 11.05
CA SER A 72 -19.75 12.58 11.89
C SER A 72 -18.82 12.13 13.02
N ALA A 73 -19.27 12.31 14.26
CA ALA A 73 -18.45 12.00 15.44
C ALA A 73 -18.17 10.50 15.62
N ARG A 74 -18.96 9.63 14.99
CA ARG A 74 -18.86 8.16 15.13
C ARG A 74 -18.63 7.41 13.82
N MET A 75 -18.53 8.12 12.70
CA MET A 75 -18.27 7.51 11.39
C MET A 75 -17.27 8.36 10.61
N LEU A 76 -16.27 7.69 10.07
CA LEU A 76 -15.35 8.22 9.07
C LEU A 76 -15.90 7.87 7.69
N ASP A 77 -16.55 8.83 7.05
CA ASP A 77 -16.91 8.76 5.62
C ASP A 77 -15.83 9.49 4.82
N GLY A 78 -15.42 9.00 3.66
CA GLY A 78 -14.33 9.58 2.91
C GLY A 78 -13.98 8.88 1.61
N ASP A 79 -12.98 9.41 0.91
CA ASP A 79 -12.37 8.77 -0.25
C ASP A 79 -11.19 7.91 0.20
N LEU A 80 -11.35 6.58 0.12
CA LEU A 80 -10.27 5.60 0.27
C LEU A 80 -9.50 5.51 -1.05
N SER A 81 -8.22 5.87 -1.04
CA SER A 81 -7.32 5.87 -2.19
C SER A 81 -6.27 4.78 -2.07
N MET A 82 -6.11 4.01 -3.14
CA MET A 82 -5.15 2.93 -3.28
C MET A 82 -4.31 3.14 -4.54
N ARG A 83 -3.14 2.51 -4.59
CA ARG A 83 -2.25 2.53 -5.75
C ARG A 83 -1.78 1.12 -6.06
N LEU A 84 -2.03 0.68 -7.29
CA LEU A 84 -1.41 -0.50 -7.86
C LEU A 84 -0.10 -0.09 -8.53
N VAL A 85 1.01 -0.67 -8.10
CA VAL A 85 2.33 -0.51 -8.72
C VAL A 85 2.60 -1.71 -9.59
N ILE A 86 2.88 -1.46 -10.87
CA ILE A 86 3.20 -2.47 -11.88
C ILE A 86 4.67 -2.33 -12.24
N VAL A 87 5.42 -3.41 -12.10
CA VAL A 87 6.83 -3.46 -12.43
C VAL A 87 7.03 -4.45 -13.58
N THR A 88 7.60 -4.00 -14.69
CA THR A 88 7.93 -4.85 -15.83
C THR A 88 9.43 -4.75 -16.16
N LYS A 89 9.94 -5.72 -16.91
CA LYS A 89 11.33 -5.70 -17.36
C LYS A 89 11.59 -4.49 -18.27
N ALA A 90 12.70 -3.78 -18.06
CA ALA A 90 13.14 -2.79 -19.03
C ALA A 90 13.68 -3.48 -20.29
N GLY A 91 13.32 -2.90 -21.44
CA GLY A 91 13.79 -3.38 -22.72
C GLY A 91 15.21 -2.90 -23.04
N SER A 92 15.69 -3.22 -24.23
CA SER A 92 16.95 -2.65 -24.74
C SER A 92 16.69 -1.30 -25.41
N ALA A 93 17.76 -0.54 -25.69
CA ALA A 93 17.65 0.72 -26.44
C ALA A 93 16.95 0.58 -27.81
N LYS A 94 16.99 -0.61 -28.42
CA LYS A 94 16.35 -0.91 -29.70
C LYS A 94 14.91 -1.39 -29.59
N GLN A 95 14.51 -1.88 -28.42
CA GLN A 95 13.17 -2.40 -28.15
C GLN A 95 12.81 -2.08 -26.71
N PRO A 96 12.24 -0.89 -26.45
CA PRO A 96 11.92 -0.49 -25.10
C PRO A 96 10.74 -1.33 -24.59
N GLY A 97 10.84 -1.81 -23.35
CA GLY A 97 9.91 -2.79 -22.74
C GLY A 97 8.48 -2.29 -22.52
N TYR A 98 8.15 -1.06 -22.94
CA TYR A 98 6.83 -0.45 -22.75
C TYR A 98 5.70 -1.23 -23.44
N PHE A 99 5.93 -1.74 -24.65
CA PHE A 99 4.93 -2.47 -25.42
C PHE A 99 4.97 -3.99 -25.17
N GLY A 100 6.04 -4.46 -24.51
CA GLY A 100 6.28 -5.88 -24.25
C GLY A 100 6.96 -6.58 -25.41
N ASP A 101 7.14 -7.89 -25.24
CA ASP A 101 7.66 -8.78 -26.25
C ASP A 101 6.99 -10.17 -26.15
N ARG A 102 7.48 -11.14 -26.93
CA ARG A 102 6.92 -12.51 -26.92
C ARG A 102 7.03 -13.22 -25.57
N PHE A 103 7.89 -12.75 -24.67
CA PHE A 103 8.19 -13.36 -23.37
C PHE A 103 7.66 -12.54 -22.20
N ALA A 104 7.70 -11.21 -22.27
CA ALA A 104 7.37 -10.30 -21.20
C ALA A 104 6.18 -9.40 -21.57
N PRO A 105 5.23 -9.20 -20.65
CA PRO A 105 4.15 -8.26 -20.88
C PRO A 105 4.73 -6.83 -20.84
N GLY A 106 4.23 -5.96 -21.72
CA GLY A 106 4.65 -4.56 -21.74
C GLY A 106 4.09 -3.77 -20.58
N LEU A 107 4.77 -2.68 -20.18
CA LEU A 107 4.25 -1.76 -19.18
C LEU A 107 2.88 -1.18 -19.60
N TYR A 108 2.74 -0.67 -20.83
CA TYR A 108 1.51 0.00 -21.26
C TYR A 108 0.30 -0.92 -21.36
N PRO A 109 0.38 -2.09 -22.01
CA PRO A 109 -0.74 -3.03 -22.01
C PRO A 109 -1.13 -3.44 -20.59
N SER A 110 -0.17 -3.60 -19.68
CA SER A 110 -0.43 -3.99 -18.29
C SER A 110 -1.12 -2.90 -17.49
N LEU A 111 -0.67 -1.64 -17.64
CA LEU A 111 -1.30 -0.48 -17.00
C LEU A 111 -2.75 -0.30 -17.46
N PHE A 112 -3.00 -0.35 -18.76
CA PHE A 112 -4.35 -0.19 -19.30
C PHE A 112 -5.24 -1.40 -19.00
N ALA A 113 -4.71 -2.63 -19.03
CA ALA A 113 -5.47 -3.80 -18.61
C ALA A 113 -5.92 -3.66 -17.15
N ALA A 114 -5.02 -3.31 -16.23
CA ALA A 114 -5.38 -3.09 -14.83
C ALA A 114 -6.40 -1.94 -14.67
N ALA A 115 -6.17 -0.80 -15.34
CA ALA A 115 -7.09 0.33 -15.27
C ALA A 115 -8.49 -0.03 -15.79
N THR A 116 -8.60 -0.74 -16.92
CA THR A 116 -9.87 -1.21 -17.48
C THR A 116 -10.55 -2.23 -16.57
N VAL A 117 -9.79 -3.13 -15.95
CA VAL A 117 -10.33 -4.12 -15.02
C VAL A 117 -10.92 -3.46 -13.78
N LEU A 118 -10.26 -2.42 -13.25
CA LEU A 118 -10.64 -1.76 -11.99
C LEU A 118 -11.67 -0.65 -12.17
N HIS A 119 -11.58 0.16 -13.22
CA HIS A 119 -12.41 1.35 -13.38
C HIS A 119 -13.90 0.99 -13.52
N GLY A 120 -14.75 1.61 -12.71
CA GLY A 120 -16.19 1.41 -12.74
C GLY A 120 -16.66 0.08 -12.15
N ARG A 121 -15.77 -0.76 -11.60
CA ARG A 121 -16.19 -1.99 -10.91
C ARG A 121 -16.87 -1.67 -9.61
N THR A 122 -18.07 -2.19 -9.44
CA THR A 122 -18.80 -2.19 -8.18
C THR A 122 -18.44 -3.43 -7.39
N ILE A 123 -17.90 -3.21 -6.19
CA ILE A 123 -17.70 -4.25 -5.19
C ILE A 123 -18.92 -4.19 -4.27
N ALA A 124 -19.58 -5.34 -4.08
CA ALA A 124 -20.67 -5.44 -3.11
C ALA A 124 -20.20 -4.89 -1.77
N ASP A 125 -21.08 -4.18 -1.07
CA ASP A 125 -20.84 -3.66 0.29
C ASP A 125 -19.84 -2.50 0.41
N LEU A 126 -18.92 -2.36 -0.54
CA LEU A 126 -17.89 -1.32 -0.56
C LEU A 126 -18.26 -0.16 -1.49
N GLY A 127 -18.79 -0.42 -2.68
CA GLY A 127 -19.14 0.60 -3.67
C GLY A 127 -18.32 0.51 -4.96
N SER A 128 -18.28 1.59 -5.75
CA SER A 128 -17.65 1.58 -7.07
C SER A 128 -16.23 2.15 -7.04
N LEU A 129 -15.32 1.43 -7.70
CA LEU A 129 -13.95 1.85 -7.97
C LEU A 129 -13.91 2.92 -9.06
N GLN A 130 -13.12 3.97 -8.82
CA GLN A 130 -12.80 5.00 -9.79
C GLN A 130 -11.29 5.08 -9.97
N VAL A 131 -10.78 4.69 -11.13
CA VAL A 131 -9.39 4.99 -11.52
C VAL A 131 -9.25 6.50 -11.70
N THR A 132 -8.29 7.09 -11.00
CA THR A 132 -8.00 8.53 -10.99
C THR A 132 -6.73 8.90 -11.74
N GLY A 133 -5.84 7.94 -11.97
CA GLY A 133 -4.60 8.17 -12.69
C GLY A 133 -3.96 6.89 -13.19
N VAL A 134 -3.31 6.98 -14.34
CA VAL A 134 -2.45 5.93 -14.90
C VAL A 134 -1.16 6.62 -15.30
N ASN A 135 -0.09 6.34 -14.57
CA ASN A 135 1.17 7.06 -14.68
C ASN A 135 2.31 6.07 -14.92
N GLN A 136 3.31 6.48 -15.71
CA GLN A 136 4.59 5.79 -15.77
C GLN A 136 5.60 6.53 -14.88
N GLY A 137 6.40 5.79 -14.14
CA GLY A 137 7.57 6.29 -13.42
C GLY A 137 8.84 5.78 -14.10
N ALA A 138 9.64 6.70 -14.63
CA ALA A 138 11.03 6.39 -14.95
C ALA A 138 11.86 6.65 -13.70
N ALA A 139 12.54 5.62 -13.18
CA ALA A 139 13.56 5.81 -12.16
C ALA A 139 14.82 6.38 -12.81
N GLU A 140 14.77 7.65 -13.20
CA GLU A 140 15.91 8.37 -13.76
C GLU A 140 17.01 8.47 -12.68
N GLY A 141 18.22 7.99 -12.98
CA GLY A 141 19.35 7.94 -12.03
C GLY A 141 19.61 6.56 -11.39
N MET A 142 18.78 5.56 -11.66
CA MET A 142 19.01 4.16 -11.23
C MET A 142 19.64 3.35 -12.35
N ALA A 143 20.85 3.71 -12.77
CA ALA A 143 21.53 3.12 -13.94
C ALA A 143 21.61 1.58 -13.90
N ASP A 144 21.62 0.99 -12.70
CA ASP A 144 21.76 -0.46 -12.50
C ASP A 144 20.43 -1.23 -12.46
N ILE A 145 19.28 -0.54 -12.50
CA ILE A 145 17.96 -1.18 -12.37
C ILE A 145 17.26 -1.22 -13.71
N SER A 146 17.27 -2.40 -14.33
CA SER A 146 16.60 -2.67 -15.61
C SER A 146 15.10 -2.98 -15.42
N ALA A 147 14.34 -2.02 -14.87
CA ALA A 147 12.90 -2.16 -14.67
C ALA A 147 12.15 -0.90 -15.11
N LEU A 148 10.94 -1.11 -15.62
CA LEU A 148 9.96 -0.06 -15.88
C LEU A 148 8.89 -0.13 -14.79
N VAL A 149 8.54 1.01 -14.23
CA VAL A 149 7.54 1.09 -13.17
C VAL A 149 6.38 1.96 -13.63
N GLY A 150 5.18 1.52 -13.33
CA GLY A 150 3.97 2.30 -13.56
C GLY A 150 3.02 2.16 -12.39
N HIS A 151 2.08 3.10 -12.32
CA HIS A 151 1.13 3.22 -11.23
C HIS A 151 -0.27 3.37 -11.79
N VAL A 152 -1.22 2.61 -11.25
CA VAL A 152 -2.66 2.85 -11.43
C VAL A 152 -3.19 3.33 -10.09
N ASP A 153 -3.57 4.60 -10.05
CA ASP A 153 -4.18 5.24 -8.89
C ASP A 153 -5.70 5.10 -9.00
N PHE A 154 -6.33 4.65 -7.93
CA PHE A 154 -7.78 4.51 -7.89
C PHE A 154 -8.30 4.80 -6.49
N LYS A 155 -9.57 5.17 -6.44
CA LYS A 155 -10.26 5.45 -5.19
C LYS A 155 -11.65 4.86 -5.18
N MET A 156 -12.22 4.79 -3.99
CA MET A 156 -13.63 4.53 -3.77
C MET A 156 -14.12 5.34 -2.58
N ARG A 157 -15.43 5.61 -2.53
CA ARG A 157 -16.02 6.17 -1.32
C ARG A 157 -16.21 5.04 -0.31
N ALA A 158 -15.69 5.21 0.89
CA ALA A 158 -15.84 4.24 1.96
C ALA A 158 -16.28 4.93 3.25
N SER A 159 -17.10 4.23 4.02
CA SER A 159 -17.46 4.63 5.37
C SER A 159 -17.01 3.55 6.35
N CYS A 160 -16.21 3.93 7.35
CA CYS A 160 -15.83 3.06 8.45
C CYS A 160 -16.11 3.75 9.79
N GLY A 161 -16.19 2.97 10.87
CA GLY A 161 -16.42 3.51 12.20
C GLY A 161 -17.49 2.76 12.97
N ASP A 162 -17.46 2.98 14.27
CA ASP A 162 -18.29 2.30 15.24
C ASP A 162 -19.55 3.11 15.54
N PHE A 163 -20.54 2.95 14.67
CA PHE A 163 -21.80 3.68 14.79
C PHE A 163 -22.55 3.35 16.10
N LEU A 164 -22.46 2.10 16.57
CA LEU A 164 -23.22 1.60 17.72
C LEU A 164 -22.46 1.73 19.06
N GLY A 165 -21.15 1.99 19.05
CA GLY A 165 -20.33 1.94 20.26
C GLY A 165 -19.91 0.50 20.62
N GLU A 166 -20.02 -0.43 19.67
CA GLU A 166 -19.76 -1.86 19.83
C GLU A 166 -18.33 -2.26 19.47
N ALA A 167 -17.47 -1.35 19.00
CA ALA A 167 -16.05 -1.65 18.77
C ALA A 167 -15.33 -2.02 20.08
N ALA A 168 -15.81 -1.50 21.22
CA ALA A 168 -15.37 -1.96 22.54
C ALA A 168 -15.78 -3.41 22.84
N ALA A 169 -16.82 -3.92 22.19
CA ALA A 169 -17.28 -5.31 22.26
C ALA A 169 -16.77 -6.17 21.09
N ALA A 170 -16.08 -5.58 20.10
CA ALA A 170 -15.53 -6.32 18.97
C ALA A 170 -14.33 -7.17 19.43
N PRO A 171 -14.43 -8.50 19.41
CA PRO A 171 -13.48 -9.39 20.07
C PRO A 171 -12.04 -9.32 19.50
N ASP A 172 -11.86 -8.76 18.31
CA ASP A 172 -10.56 -8.72 17.61
C ASP A 172 -9.93 -7.32 17.52
N PHE A 173 -10.55 -6.25 18.06
CA PHE A 173 -9.94 -4.91 17.99
C PHE A 173 -8.64 -4.83 18.80
N VAL A 174 -8.57 -5.57 19.91
CA VAL A 174 -7.36 -5.74 20.74
C VAL A 174 -6.26 -6.51 20.00
N ARG A 175 -6.62 -7.40 19.06
CA ARG A 175 -5.66 -8.18 18.26
C ARG A 175 -5.07 -7.43 17.06
N LEU A 176 -5.69 -6.31 16.67
CA LEU A 176 -5.16 -5.40 15.64
C LEU A 176 -4.08 -4.45 16.18
N ILE A 177 -3.93 -4.36 17.52
CA ILE A 177 -2.80 -3.70 18.14
C ILE A 177 -1.60 -4.63 17.98
N SER A 178 -0.86 -4.44 16.89
CA SER A 178 0.50 -4.95 16.76
C SER A 178 1.28 -4.57 18.03
N SER A 179 1.55 -5.55 18.89
CA SER A 179 2.57 -5.40 19.92
C SER A 179 3.90 -5.27 19.19
N PHE A 180 4.36 -4.04 19.00
CA PHE A 180 5.79 -3.84 18.90
C PHE A 180 6.33 -4.30 20.25
N GLU A 181 6.94 -5.48 20.29
CA GLU A 181 7.85 -5.79 21.39
C GLU A 181 8.89 -4.68 21.36
N VAL A 182 8.74 -3.71 22.25
CA VAL A 182 9.85 -2.85 22.63
C VAL A 182 10.80 -3.79 23.33
N ASN A 183 11.68 -4.44 22.56
CA ASN A 183 12.88 -5.02 23.12
C ASN A 183 13.62 -3.84 23.76
N ALA A 184 13.43 -3.68 25.06
CA ALA A 184 14.30 -2.83 25.85
C ALA A 184 15.72 -3.32 25.53
N PRO A 185 16.64 -2.44 25.06
CA PRO A 185 17.98 -2.87 24.75
C PRO A 185 18.54 -3.59 25.98
N SER A 186 18.89 -4.86 25.84
CA SER A 186 19.50 -5.65 26.91
C SER A 186 20.98 -5.31 27.07
N ASP A 187 21.31 -4.02 26.95
CA ASP A 187 22.64 -3.51 27.21
C ASP A 187 22.60 -2.76 28.54
N ALA A 188 22.22 -3.49 29.60
CA ALA A 188 22.75 -3.21 30.91
C ALA A 188 24.18 -3.76 30.92
N ASP A 189 25.10 -3.00 30.36
CA ASP A 189 26.53 -3.21 30.59
C ASP A 189 26.78 -2.93 32.08
N PRO A 190 27.19 -3.92 32.91
CA PRO A 190 27.28 -3.75 34.36
C PRO A 190 28.58 -3.02 34.77
N GLY A 191 28.93 -1.95 34.05
CA GLY A 191 30.26 -1.33 34.12
C GLY A 191 30.31 0.20 34.25
N PHE A 192 29.17 0.90 34.34
CA PHE A 192 29.21 2.35 34.60
C PHE A 192 29.15 2.65 36.09
N ASP A 193 30.34 2.74 36.70
CA ASP A 193 30.55 3.29 38.03
C ASP A 193 30.20 4.79 38.03
N MET A 194 29.08 5.15 38.66
CA MET A 194 28.62 6.53 38.86
C MET A 194 29.15 7.12 40.17
N GLY A 195 30.27 6.60 40.70
CA GLY A 195 30.89 7.01 41.97
C GLY A 195 31.94 8.12 41.89
N GLY A 196 32.05 8.83 40.76
CA GLY A 196 32.96 9.96 40.64
C GLY A 196 32.37 11.21 41.28
N ASP A 197 32.76 11.52 42.52
CA ASP A 197 32.53 12.84 43.13
C ASP A 197 33.13 13.92 42.21
N ILE A 198 32.24 14.73 41.61
CA ILE A 198 32.64 15.89 40.82
C ILE A 198 33.06 17.00 41.79
N THR A 199 34.36 17.14 42.03
CA THR A 199 34.88 18.29 42.76
C THR A 199 34.87 19.51 41.83
N LEU A 200 34.03 20.50 42.14
CA LEU A 200 33.97 21.74 41.38
C LEU A 200 35.11 22.69 41.81
N PRO A 201 35.73 23.44 40.88
CA PRO A 201 36.79 24.38 41.24
C PRO A 201 36.18 25.58 41.98
N GLY A 202 36.42 25.70 43.29
CA GLY A 202 36.05 26.89 44.04
C GLY A 202 35.63 26.69 45.51
N ASP A 203 35.55 25.47 46.04
CA ASP A 203 35.20 25.30 47.46
C ASP A 203 36.37 25.72 48.38
N PRO A 204 36.18 26.71 49.26
CA PRO A 204 37.14 27.04 50.30
C PRO A 204 37.10 25.97 51.41
N ALA A 205 38.28 25.59 51.89
CA ALA A 205 38.52 24.60 52.94
C ALA A 205 37.90 24.98 54.29
#